data_AF-A0A942QU68-F1
#
_entry.id   AF-A0A942QU68-F1
#
_cell.length_a   1.000
_cell.length_b   1.000
_cell.length_c   1.000
_cell.angle_alpha   90.00
_cell.angle_beta   90.00
_cell.angle_gamma   90.00
#
_symmetry.space_group_name_H-M   'P 1'
#
loop_
_entity.id
_entity.type
_entity.pdbx_description
1 polymer ?
#
loop_
_entity_poly.entity_id
_entity_poly.type
_entity_poly.pdbx_seq_one_letter_code
_entity_poly.pdbx_strand_id
1 'polypeptide(L)'
;MESQNVTLSLPKDILQKAKHIAVNRQVSLSRLLAESLAEIVRKDEAYSTAKSRQLAVMSSGLDLGLGFGIAKNVPWKRDDLHAR
;
A
#
# COMPACT_ATOMS: atom_id res chain seq x y z
N MET A 1 -13.19 9.41 -10.75
CA MET A 1 -12.29 10.26 -9.94
C MET A 1 -12.20 11.59 -10.67
N GLU A 2 -12.55 12.67 -9.98
CA GLU A 2 -12.38 14.02 -10.52
C GLU A 2 -10.89 14.34 -10.66
N SER A 3 -10.49 14.93 -11.78
CA SER A 3 -9.11 15.31 -12.07
C SER A 3 -9.00 16.82 -12.19
N GLN A 4 -8.04 17.43 -11.48
CA GLN A 4 -7.76 18.85 -11.56
C GLN A 4 -6.45 19.10 -12.31
N ASN A 5 -6.48 20.01 -13.29
CA ASN A 5 -5.28 20.41 -14.02
C ASN A 5 -4.39 21.32 -13.16
N VAL A 6 -3.09 21.05 -13.17
CA VAL A 6 -2.09 21.81 -12.42
C VAL A 6 -0.95 22.18 -13.37
N THR A 7 -0.53 23.45 -13.35
CA THR A 7 0.64 23.93 -14.11
C THR A 7 1.88 23.89 -13.23
N LEU A 8 2.96 23.27 -13.73
CA LEU A 8 4.22 23.12 -13.00
C LEU A 8 5.35 23.82 -13.74
N SER A 9 6.15 24.59 -13.01
CA SER A 9 7.43 25.10 -13.50
C SER A 9 8.54 24.15 -13.08
N LEU A 10 9.20 23.51 -14.04
CA LEU A 10 10.26 22.52 -13.80
C LEU A 10 11.56 22.95 -14.51
N PRO A 11 12.74 22.65 -13.94
CA PRO A 11 14.02 22.84 -14.64
C PRO A 11 14.05 22.10 -15.97
N LYS A 12 14.60 22.75 -17.02
CA LYS A 12 14.61 22.21 -18.39
C LYS A 12 15.35 20.87 -18.49
N ASP A 13 16.45 20.72 -17.76
CA ASP A 13 17.27 19.51 -17.73
C ASP A 13 16.51 18.32 -17.12
N ILE A 14 15.77 18.57 -16.03
CA ILE A 14 14.90 17.58 -15.39
C ILE A 14 13.77 17.18 -16.33
N LEU A 15 13.14 18.15 -16.99
CA LEU A 15 12.05 17.90 -17.93
C LEU A 15 12.50 17.01 -19.10
N GLN A 16 13.71 17.22 -19.62
CA GLN A 16 14.28 16.38 -20.68
C GLN A 16 14.48 14.93 -20.21
N LYS A 17 15.12 14.75 -19.05
CA LYS A 17 15.33 13.41 -18.47
C LYS A 17 14.00 12.69 -18.19
N ALA A 18 13.01 13.40 -17.65
CA ALA A 18 11.68 12.86 -17.40
C ALA A 18 10.97 12.40 -18.68
N LYS A 19 11.12 13.15 -19.79
CA LYS A 19 10.58 12.73 -21.10
C LYS A 19 11.22 11.42 -21.58
N HIS A 20 12.54 11.27 -21.46
CA HIS A 20 13.21 10.03 -21.81
C HIS A 20 12.69 8.85 -20.97
N ILE A 21 12.52 9.04 -19.66
CA ILE A 21 11.96 8.02 -18.76
C ILE A 21 10.54 7.64 -19.20
N ALA A 22 9.70 8.63 -19.51
CA ALA A 22 8.31 8.40 -19.95
C ALA A 22 8.26 7.56 -21.24
N VAL A 23 9.11 7.90 -22.23
CA VAL A 23 9.24 7.13 -23.49
C VAL A 23 9.71 5.70 -23.21
N ASN A 24 10.74 5.52 -22.38
CA ASN A 24 11.26 4.19 -22.04
C ASN A 24 10.20 3.32 -21.35
N ARG A 25 9.27 3.93 -20.60
CA ARG A 25 8.15 3.27 -19.93
C ARG A 25 6.87 3.18 -20.78
N GLN A 26 6.91 3.63 -22.03
CA GLN A 26 5.74 3.74 -22.92
C GLN A 26 4.54 4.49 -22.31
N VAL A 27 4.79 5.53 -21.51
CA VAL A 27 3.74 6.38 -20.90
C VAL A 27 3.92 7.84 -21.29
N SER A 28 2.85 8.64 -21.15
CA SER A 28 2.96 10.09 -21.31
C SER A 28 3.69 10.72 -20.11
N LEU A 29 4.29 11.89 -20.33
CA LEU A 29 4.92 12.65 -19.25
C LEU A 29 3.91 13.02 -18.15
N SER A 30 2.69 13.41 -18.52
CA SER A 30 1.62 13.72 -17.56
C SER A 30 1.23 12.51 -16.71
N ARG A 31 1.13 11.32 -17.33
CA ARG A 31 0.88 10.06 -16.61
C ARG A 31 2.02 9.75 -15.65
N LEU A 32 3.28 9.86 -16.09
CA LEU A 32 4.45 9.64 -15.22
C LEU A 32 4.44 10.56 -13.99
N LEU A 33 4.12 11.84 -14.18
CA LEU A 33 4.02 12.81 -13.09
C LEU A 33 2.87 12.47 -12.13
N ALA A 34 1.69 12.12 -12.66
CA ALA A 34 0.53 11.74 -11.86
C ALA A 34 0.81 10.48 -11.03
N GLU A 35 1.44 9.45 -11.63
CA GLU A 35 1.83 8.22 -10.93
C GLU A 35 2.83 8.48 -9.82
N SER A 36 3.81 9.35 -10.08
CA SER A 36 4.83 9.74 -9.09
C SER A 36 4.21 10.47 -7.89
N LEU A 37 3.29 11.42 -8.15
CA LEU A 37 2.54 12.12 -7.12
C LEU A 37 1.67 11.15 -6.30
N ALA A 38 0.95 10.26 -6.98
CA ALA A 38 0.15 9.25 -6.33
C ALA A 38 1.00 8.30 -5.47
N GLU A 39 2.23 7.99 -5.89
CA GLU A 39 3.15 7.17 -5.10
C GLU A 39 3.64 7.87 -3.84
N ILE A 40 3.91 9.18 -3.90
CA ILE A 40 4.27 9.98 -2.73
C ILE A 40 3.12 9.97 -1.71
N VAL A 41 1.89 10.26 -2.17
CA VAL A 41 0.70 10.24 -1.31
C VAL A 41 0.49 8.85 -0.71
N ARG A 42 0.56 7.78 -1.52
CA ARG A 42 0.45 6.41 -1.02
C ARG A 42 1.48 6.09 0.06
N LYS A 43 2.74 6.52 -0.12
CA LYS A 43 3.80 6.27 0.87
C LYS A 43 3.55 7.00 2.17
N ASP A 44 3.03 8.21 2.11
CA ASP A 44 2.67 9.00 3.29
C ASP A 44 1.47 8.38 4.03
N GLU A 45 0.46 7.94 3.29
CA GLU A 45 -0.75 7.34 3.87
C GLU A 45 -0.57 5.88 4.30
N ALA A 46 0.46 5.18 3.80
CA ALA A 46 0.64 3.74 4.00
C ALA A 46 0.57 3.32 5.47
N TYR A 47 1.23 4.06 6.37
CA TYR A 47 1.19 3.77 7.80
C TYR A 47 -0.21 3.93 8.38
N SER A 48 -0.90 5.02 8.04
CA SER A 48 -2.25 5.30 8.54
C SER A 48 -3.25 4.24 8.07
N THR A 49 -3.18 3.85 6.80
CA THR A 49 -4.00 2.78 6.23
C THR A 49 -3.71 1.43 6.91
N ALA A 50 -2.43 1.06 7.07
CA ALA A 50 -2.03 -0.18 7.73
C ALA A 50 -2.51 -0.22 9.19
N LYS A 51 -2.33 0.89 9.92
CA LYS A 51 -2.80 1.05 11.30
C LYS A 51 -4.32 0.90 11.39
N SER A 52 -5.06 1.60 10.53
CA SER A 52 -6.53 1.58 10.53
C SER A 52 -7.06 0.18 10.23
N ARG A 53 -6.47 -0.50 9.24
CA ARG A 53 -6.78 -1.91 8.92
C ARG A 53 -6.54 -2.82 10.14
N GLN A 54 -5.38 -2.68 10.79
CA GLN A 54 -5.03 -3.54 11.92
C GLN A 54 -5.94 -3.30 13.12
N LEU A 55 -6.26 -2.05 13.44
CA LEU A 55 -7.19 -1.71 14.51
C LEU A 55 -8.59 -2.27 14.25
N ALA A 56 -9.07 -2.22 13.00
CA ALA A 56 -10.36 -2.81 12.62
C ALA A 56 -10.36 -4.33 12.88
N VAL A 57 -9.32 -5.04 12.46
CA VAL A 57 -9.15 -6.50 12.71
C VAL A 57 -9.10 -6.81 14.21
N MET A 58 -8.39 -5.99 14.99
CA MET A 58 -8.34 -6.15 16.45
C MET A 58 -9.71 -5.92 17.11
N SER A 59 -10.50 -4.95 16.61
CA SER A 59 -11.84 -4.67 17.15
C SER A 59 -12.87 -5.73 16.78
N SER A 60 -12.81 -6.27 15.55
CA SER A 60 -13.72 -7.32 15.10
C SER A 60 -13.36 -8.67 15.70
N GLY A 61 -12.09 -8.84 16.08
CA GLY A 61 -11.51 -10.15 16.37
C GLY A 61 -11.34 -10.98 15.09
N LEU A 62 -10.66 -12.11 15.23
CA LEU A 62 -10.56 -13.15 14.20
C LEU A 62 -11.35 -14.36 14.68
N ASP A 63 -12.25 -14.87 13.84
CA ASP A 63 -12.81 -16.20 14.07
C ASP A 63 -11.74 -17.24 13.74
N LEU A 64 -11.11 -17.76 14.77
CA LEU A 64 -10.07 -18.78 14.65
C LEU A 64 -10.65 -20.20 14.53
N GLY A 65 -11.98 -20.35 14.42
CA GLY A 65 -12.65 -21.64 14.38
C GLY A 65 -12.53 -22.43 15.70
N LEU A 66 -12.12 -21.76 16.78
CA LEU A 66 -11.84 -22.37 18.09
C LEU A 66 -13.08 -22.40 19.02
N GLY A 67 -14.24 -21.93 18.54
CA GLY A 67 -15.39 -21.66 19.39
C GLY A 67 -15.12 -20.48 20.34
N PHE A 68 -16.18 -19.84 20.83
CA PHE A 68 -16.03 -18.75 21.79
C PHE A 68 -15.43 -19.29 23.11
N GLY A 69 -14.25 -18.78 23.48
CA GLY A 69 -13.54 -19.12 24.71
C GLY A 69 -12.33 -20.04 24.48
N ILE A 70 -11.29 -19.85 25.28
CA ILE A 70 -9.97 -20.52 25.25
C ILE A 70 -10.06 -22.01 25.67
N ALA A 71 -11.19 -22.67 25.41
CA ALA A 71 -11.49 -23.97 25.99
C ALA A 71 -12.49 -24.76 25.14
N LYS A 72 -12.10 -25.12 23.91
CA LYS A 72 -12.43 -26.43 23.33
C LYS A 72 -11.28 -26.89 22.43
N ASN A 73 -10.28 -27.48 23.07
CA ASN A 73 -9.32 -28.43 22.50
C ASN A 73 -8.55 -27.97 21.25
N VAL A 74 -7.72 -26.94 21.41
CA VAL A 74 -6.66 -26.62 20.43
C VAL A 74 -5.71 -27.83 20.35
N PRO A 75 -5.64 -28.58 19.23
CA PRO A 75 -4.98 -29.90 19.18
C PRO A 75 -3.45 -29.83 19.08
N TRP A 76 -2.89 -28.65 18.89
CA TRP A 76 -1.47 -28.41 18.65
C TRP A 76 -0.84 -27.62 19.79
N LYS A 77 0.36 -28.03 20.19
CA LYS A 77 1.28 -27.26 21.04
C LYS A 77 2.19 -26.41 20.17
N ARG A 78 2.79 -25.37 20.77
CA ARG A 78 3.71 -24.46 20.08
C ARG A 78 4.81 -25.22 19.33
N ASP A 79 5.36 -26.26 19.96
CA ASP A 79 6.48 -27.03 19.43
C ASP A 79 6.09 -27.90 18.21
N ASP A 80 4.81 -28.27 18.08
CA ASP A 80 4.28 -29.00 16.91
C ASP A 80 4.27 -28.13 15.65
N LEU A 81 4.25 -26.80 15.79
CA LEU A 81 4.17 -25.83 14.68
C LEU A 81 5.54 -25.48 14.07
N HIS A 82 6.63 -25.77 14.80
CA HIS A 82 8.00 -25.43 14.40
C HIS A 82 8.73 -26.56 13.66
N ALA A 83 8.13 -27.74 13.55
CA ALA A 83 8.68 -28.85 12.77
C ALA A 83 8.39 -28.65 11.27
N ARG A 84 9.23 -27.85 10.60
CA ARG A 84 9.34 -27.81 9.14
C ARG A 84 10.80 -27.89 8.73
#